data_AF-A0A1I6W682-F1
#
_entry.id   AF-A0A1I6W682-F1
#
_cell.length_a   1.000
_cell.length_b   1.000
_cell.length_c   1.000
_cell.angle_alpha   90.00
_cell.angle_beta   90.00
_cell.angle_gamma   90.00
#
_symmetry.space_group_name_H-M   'P 1'
#
loop_
_entity.id
_entity.type
_entity.pdbx_description
1 polymer ?
#
loop_
_entity_poly.entity_id
_entity_poly.type
_entity_poly.pdbx_seq_one_letter_code
_entity_poly.pdbx_strand_id
1 'polypeptide(L)' 'MLYIERRGDTKLYAKSGWGMDVKPQVGWYTGWVEQANGQITAFVLNLEMHDGDDVGERKQLTLDALDKLGLFFYLY' A
#
# COMPACT_ATOMS: atom_id res chain seq x y z
N MET A 1 1.02 -12.27 -3.63
CA MET A 1 0.35 -10.95 -3.51
C MET A 1 -1.15 -11.15 -3.73
N LEU A 2 -1.99 -10.40 -3.02
CA LEU A 2 -3.45 -10.56 -3.06
C LEU A 2 -4.09 -9.41 -3.83
N TYR A 3 -5.14 -9.69 -4.61
CA TYR A 3 -6.02 -8.64 -5.12
C TYR A 3 -6.74 -7.98 -3.94
N ILE A 4 -6.65 -6.65 -3.83
CA ILE A 4 -7.23 -5.90 -2.71
C ILE A 4 -8.55 -5.26 -3.14
N GLU A 5 -8.51 -4.44 -4.18
CA GLU A 5 -9.66 -3.70 -4.68
C GLU A 5 -9.41 -3.19 -6.11
N ARG A 6 -10.47 -2.68 -6.73
CA ARG A 6 -10.43 -1.99 -8.03
C ARG A 6 -11.23 -0.70 -7.92
N ARG A 7 -10.73 0.37 -8.54
CA ARG A 7 -11.38 1.68 -8.67
C ARG A 7 -11.40 2.06 -10.16
N GLY A 8 -12.59 2.14 -10.75
CA GLY A 8 -12.72 2.15 -12.21
C GLY A 8 -12.12 0.86 -12.79
N ASP A 9 -11.22 0.96 -13.75
CA ASP A 9 -10.49 -0.19 -14.31
C ASP A 9 -9.09 -0.41 -13.70
N THR A 10 -8.69 0.47 -12.78
CA THR A 10 -7.42 0.37 -12.09
C THR A 10 -7.53 -0.58 -10.90
N LYS A 11 -6.62 -1.57 -10.81
CA LYS A 11 -6.61 -2.61 -9.77
C LYS A 11 -5.43 -2.43 -8.82
N LEU A 12 -5.65 -2.70 -7.55
CA LEU A 12 -4.61 -2.72 -6.51
C LEU A 12 -4.37 -4.16 -6.05
N TYR A 13 -3.13 -4.60 -6.12
CA TYR A 13 -2.65 -5.84 -5.52
C TYR A 13 -1.61 -5.51 -4.47
N ALA A 14 -1.74 -6.05 -3.25
CA ALA A 14 -0.81 -5.74 -2.18
C ALA A 14 -0.76 -6.81 -1.09
N LYS A 15 0.24 -6.69 -0.21
CA LYS A 15 0.32 -7.41 1.06
C LYS A 15 0.98 -6.52 2.11
N SER A 16 0.39 -6.52 3.30
CA SER A 16 0.97 -5.91 4.49
C SER A 16 1.90 -6.86 5.23
N GLY A 17 2.80 -6.31 6.03
CA GLY A 17 3.42 -7.06 7.12
C GLY A 17 4.01 -6.17 8.21
N TRP A 18 4.29 -6.82 9.33
CA TRP A 18 4.83 -6.24 10.56
C TRP A 18 5.85 -7.21 11.13
N GLY A 19 7.12 -6.82 11.16
CA GLY A 19 8.16 -7.54 11.91
C GLY A 19 8.15 -7.08 13.36
N MET A 20 7.33 -7.72 14.20
CA MET A 20 7.21 -7.38 15.63
C MET A 20 8.35 -7.99 16.47
N ASP A 21 8.97 -9.07 16.00
CA ASP A 21 10.01 -9.82 16.73
C ASP A 21 11.44 -9.28 16.49
N VAL A 22 11.58 -8.07 15.93
CA VAL A 22 12.87 -7.44 15.59
C VAL A 22 12.96 -6.02 16.14
N LYS A 23 14.19 -5.49 16.28
CA LYS A 23 14.46 -4.12 16.73
C LYS A 23 15.39 -3.39 15.77
N PRO A 24 15.00 -2.22 15.24
CA PRO A 24 13.65 -1.63 15.35
C PRO A 24 12.58 -2.49 14.67
N GLN A 25 11.31 -2.36 15.08
CA GLN A 25 10.22 -3.05 14.38
C GLN A 25 10.06 -2.42 12.98
N VAL A 26 9.67 -3.23 12.00
CA VAL A 26 9.51 -2.78 10.61
C VAL A 26 8.13 -3.12 10.08
N GLY A 27 7.50 -2.13 9.45
CA GLY A 27 6.19 -2.24 8.82
C GLY A 27 6.32 -2.06 7.32
N TRP A 28 5.58 -2.87 6.56
CA TRP A 28 5.53 -2.71 5.11
C TRP A 28 4.13 -2.86 4.53
N TYR A 29 3.94 -2.18 3.40
CA TYR A 29 2.84 -2.40 2.49
C TYR A 29 3.42 -2.42 1.07
N THR A 30 3.41 -3.59 0.45
CA THR A 30 4.10 -3.82 -0.83
C THR A 30 3.11 -4.34 -1.84
N GLY A 31 3.22 -3.87 -3.08
CA GLY A 31 2.23 -4.20 -4.10
C GLY A 31 2.51 -3.55 -5.45
N TRP A 32 1.48 -3.56 -6.28
CA TRP A 32 1.45 -2.79 -7.52
C TRP A 32 0.05 -2.31 -7.83
N VAL A 33 0.01 -1.27 -8.66
CA VAL A 33 -1.21 -0.80 -9.32
C VAL A 33 -1.15 -1.22 -10.78
N GLU A 34 -2.22 -1.83 -11.27
CA GLU A 34 -2.43 -2.13 -12.69
C GLU A 34 -3.47 -1.15 -13.22
N GLN A 35 -3.04 -0.20 -14.06
CA GLN A 35 -3.91 0.80 -14.67
C GLN A 35 -4.68 0.23 -15.87
N ALA A 36 -5.73 0.93 -16.29
CA ALA A 36 -6.63 0.49 -17.36
C ALA A 36 -5.93 0.18 -18.70
N ASN A 37 -4.82 0.86 -18.98
CA ASN A 37 -3.98 0.63 -20.17
C ASN A 37 -3.04 -0.59 -20.04
N GLY A 38 -3.13 -1.34 -18.94
CA GLY A 38 -2.24 -2.46 -18.62
C GLY A 38 -0.89 -2.05 -18.02
N GLN A 39 -0.65 -0.76 -17.78
CA GLN A 39 0.58 -0.30 -17.14
C GLN A 39 0.63 -0.76 -15.68
N ILE A 40 1.74 -1.38 -15.29
CA ILE A 40 1.98 -1.85 -13.94
C ILE A 40 3.00 -0.92 -13.27
N THR A 41 2.62 -0.33 -12.15
CA THR A 41 3.51 0.45 -11.29
C THR A 41 3.62 -0.24 -9.94
N ALA A 42 4.78 -0.84 -9.67
CA ALA A 42 5.08 -1.46 -8.38
C ALA A 42 5.46 -0.42 -7.33
N PHE A 43 5.15 -0.70 -6.06
CA PHE A 43 5.48 0.16 -4.93
C PHE A 43 5.90 -0.66 -3.70
N VAL A 44 6.66 -0.01 -2.83
CA VAL A 44 6.94 -0.50 -1.48
C VAL A 44 6.91 0.67 -0.51
N LEU A 45 6.05 0.56 0.51
CA LEU A 45 6.17 1.36 1.73
C LEU A 45 6.99 0.56 2.74
N ASN A 46 7.98 1.20 3.35
CA ASN A 46 8.75 0.69 4.47
C ASN A 46 8.81 1.77 5.55
N LEU A 47 8.45 1.41 6.77
CA LEU A 47 8.43 2.31 7.93
C LEU A 47 9.04 1.59 9.14
N GLU A 48 9.75 2.33 9.97
CA GLU A 48 9.96 1.95 11.36
C GLU A 48 8.63 2.04 12.10
N MET A 49 8.28 1.00 12.86
CA MET A 49 7.03 0.92 13.63
C MET A 49 7.33 0.96 15.14
N HIS A 50 6.40 1.51 15.90
CA HIS A 50 6.46 1.61 17.36
C HIS A 50 5.26 0.93 18.01
N ASP A 51 5.41 0.59 19.29
CA ASP A 51 4.31 0.02 20.07
C ASP A 51 3.18 1.06 20.20
N GLY A 52 1.97 0.68 19.79
CA GLY A 52 0.79 1.55 19.79
C GLY A 52 0.48 2.21 18.45
N ASP A 53 1.35 2.07 17.43
CA ASP A 53 1.05 2.54 16.08
C ASP A 53 -0.22 1.87 15.52
N ASP A 54 -0.96 2.60 14.69
CA ASP A 54 -2.19 2.11 14.09
C ASP A 54 -1.88 1.02 13.04
N VAL A 55 -2.50 -0.16 13.19
CA VAL A 55 -2.30 -1.31 12.30
C VAL A 55 -2.59 -0.96 10.84
N GLY A 56 -3.54 -0.06 10.59
CA GLY A 56 -4.01 0.40 9.29
C GLY A 56 -3.17 1.51 8.66
N GLU A 57 -2.29 2.18 9.40
CA GLU A 57 -1.53 3.36 8.94
C GLU A 57 -0.74 3.08 7.66
N ARG A 58 -0.06 1.93 7.59
CA ARG A 58 0.71 1.52 6.41
C ARG A 58 -0.14 1.44 5.14
N LYS A 59 -1.37 0.95 5.25
CA LYS A 59 -2.29 0.87 4.12
C LYS A 59 -2.75 2.29 3.75
N GLN A 60 -3.21 3.06 4.73
CA GLN A 60 -3.76 4.39 4.52
C GLN A 60 -2.72 5.33 3.87
N LEU A 61 -1.51 5.39 4.43
CA LEU A 61 -0.42 6.21 3.90
C LEU A 61 -0.05 5.81 2.46
N THR A 62 -0.06 4.51 2.15
CA THR A 62 0.20 4.05 0.79
C THR A 62 -0.90 4.51 -0.16
N LEU A 63 -2.17 4.38 0.22
CA LEU A 63 -3.30 4.83 -0.62
C LEU A 63 -3.25 6.34 -0.84
N ASP A 64 -2.93 7.14 0.17
CA ASP A 64 -2.79 8.58 0.06
C ASP A 64 -1.62 8.98 -0.86
N ALA A 65 -0.50 8.26 -0.79
CA ALA A 65 0.62 8.48 -1.69
C ALA A 65 0.28 8.10 -3.14
N LEU A 66 -0.40 6.98 -3.35
CA LEU A 66 -0.81 6.53 -4.69
C LEU A 66 -1.86 7.47 -5.31
N ASP A 67 -2.76 8.04 -4.51
CA ASP A 67 -3.71 9.07 -4.95
C ASP A 67 -2.97 10.35 -5.37
N LYS A 68 -2.08 10.87 -4.52
CA LYS A 68 -1.27 12.07 -4.81
C LYS A 68 -0.34 11.92 -6.01
N LEU A 69 0.12 10.71 -6.30
CA LEU A 69 0.94 10.39 -7.47
C LEU A 69 0.12 10.16 -8.74
N GLY A 70 -1.21 10.18 -8.65
CA GLY A 70 -2.11 9.96 -9.79
C GLY A 70 -2.15 8.50 -10.28
N LEU A 71 -1.81 7.55 -9.41
CA LEU A 71 -1.74 6.13 -9.75
C LEU A 71 -3.02 5.39 -9.33
N PHE A 72 -3.59 5.72 -8.16
CA PHE A 72 -4.78 5.04 -7.63
C PHE A 72 -5.68 6.02 -6.85
N PHE A 73 -6.57 6.70 -7.57
CA PHE A 73 -7.40 7.77 -7.02
C PHE A 73 -8.43 7.30 -5.99
N TYR A 74 -8.75 8.13 -5.01
CA TYR A 74 -10.00 7.97 -4.25
C TYR A 74 -11.22 8.24 -5.12
N LEU A 75 -12.30 7.51 -4.85
CA LEU A 75 -13.61 7.78 -5.46
C LEU A 75 -14.33 8.80 -4.57
N TYR A 76 -14.68 9.95 -5.13
CA TYR A 76 -15.46 11.00 -4.48
C TYR A 76 -16.95 10.71 -4.52
#